data_AF-A0A7L3M4T2-F1
#
_entry.id   AF-A0A7L3M4T2-F1
#
_cell.length_a   1.000
_cell.length_b   1.000
_cell.length_c   1.000
_cell.angle_alpha   90.00
_cell.angle_beta   90.00
_cell.angle_gamma   90.00
#
_symmetry.space_group_name_H-M   'P 1'
#
loop_
_entity.id
_entity.type
_entity.pdbx_description
1 polymer ?
#
loop_
_entity_poly.entity_id
_entity_poly.type
_entity_poly.pdbx_seq_one_letter_code
_entity_poly.pdbx_strand_id
1 'polypeptide(L)'
;QVPLVVFKREKEVARKLEFDGLYITEQPTEDDIKGQWDRLVINTPSFPNNYWDKFVKRKVINKYGDLYGAERIAELLGLDKSALDFSPVEESKPEEASLVSWLSSIDTKYHIWKLGVVFTDNSFLYLAWYTTMSILGHYNNFFFAAHLLD
;
A
#
# COMPACT_ATOMS: atom_id res chain seq x y z
N GLN A 1 11.45 -0.45 -12.23
CA GLN A 1 10.09 -0.04 -12.63
C GLN A 1 9.08 -0.25 -11.51
N VAL A 2 9.01 -1.44 -10.90
CA VAL A 2 8.10 -1.74 -9.76
C VAL A 2 8.13 -0.72 -8.60
N PRO A 3 9.29 -0.25 -8.10
CA PRO A 3 9.31 0.76 -7.03
C PRO A 3 8.63 2.08 -7.41
N LEU A 4 8.71 2.47 -8.69
CA LEU A 4 8.11 3.70 -9.19
C LEU A 4 6.58 3.59 -9.30
N VAL A 5 6.07 2.41 -9.67
CA VAL A 5 4.61 2.17 -9.76
C VAL A 5 3.99 2.28 -8.38
N VAL A 6 4.59 1.62 -7.38
CA VAL A 6 4.13 1.68 -5.98
C VAL A 6 4.23 3.12 -5.44
N PHE A 7 5.33 3.82 -5.73
CA PHE A 7 5.48 5.24 -5.36
C PHE A 7 4.38 6.12 -5.95
N LYS A 8 4.09 5.99 -7.25
CA LYS A 8 3.04 6.76 -7.92
C LYS A 8 1.68 6.50 -7.29
N ARG A 9 1.39 5.24 -6.96
CA ARG A 9 0.13 4.84 -6.33
C ARG A 9 0.01 5.39 -4.92
N GLU A 10 1.02 5.21 -4.06
CA GLU A 10 1.00 5.77 -2.70
C GLU A 10 0.85 7.30 -2.71
N LYS A 11 1.53 7.98 -3.64
CA LYS A 11 1.39 9.44 -3.85
C LYS A 11 -0.06 9.83 -4.17
N GLU A 12 -0.72 9.08 -5.05
CA GLU A 12 -2.11 9.33 -5.44
C GLU A 12 -3.06 9.14 -4.25
N VAL A 13 -2.92 8.02 -3.53
CA VAL A 13 -3.72 7.72 -2.32
C VAL A 13 -3.55 8.81 -1.28
N ALA A 14 -2.31 9.19 -0.99
CA ALA A 14 -2.01 10.25 -0.02
C ALA A 14 -2.67 11.58 -0.40
N ARG A 15 -2.63 11.95 -1.69
CA ARG A 15 -3.24 13.20 -2.17
C ARG A 15 -4.75 13.18 -2.11
N LYS A 16 -5.39 12.09 -2.55
CA LYS A 16 -6.86 11.93 -2.48
C LYS A 16 -7.36 11.96 -1.04
N LEU A 17 -6.62 11.34 -0.13
CA LEU A 17 -6.92 11.37 1.30
C LEU A 17 -6.77 12.78 1.91
N GLU A 18 -5.66 13.46 1.62
CA GLU A 18 -5.36 14.80 2.18
C GLU A 18 -6.24 15.90 1.58
N PHE A 19 -6.33 15.97 0.25
CA PHE A 19 -6.96 17.09 -0.45
C PHE A 19 -8.46 16.86 -0.68
N ASP A 20 -8.83 15.69 -1.15
CA ASP A 20 -10.20 15.38 -1.57
C ASP A 20 -11.03 14.79 -0.42
N GLY A 21 -10.38 14.30 0.64
CA GLY A 21 -11.07 13.72 1.79
C GLY A 21 -11.73 12.37 1.46
N LEU A 22 -11.24 11.69 0.41
CA LEU A 22 -11.66 10.35 0.05
C LEU A 22 -11.42 9.40 1.25
N TYR A 23 -12.36 8.48 1.50
CA TYR A 23 -12.46 7.59 2.67
C TYR A 23 -12.96 8.25 3.97
N ILE A 24 -12.88 9.57 4.09
CA ILE A 24 -13.31 10.32 5.29
C ILE A 24 -14.69 10.92 5.07
N THR A 25 -14.78 11.79 4.07
CA THR A 25 -15.99 12.55 3.72
C THR A 25 -16.78 11.86 2.63
N GLU A 26 -16.06 11.28 1.68
CA GLU A 26 -16.59 10.57 0.53
C GLU A 26 -16.12 9.12 0.53
N GLN A 27 -16.86 8.26 -0.16
CA GLN A 27 -16.48 6.87 -0.37
C GLN A 27 -16.18 6.65 -1.86
N PRO A 28 -15.17 5.83 -2.19
CA PRO A 28 -14.98 5.42 -3.58
C PRO A 28 -16.25 4.74 -4.09
N THR A 29 -16.57 4.97 -5.36
CA THR A 29 -17.71 4.34 -6.01
C THR A 29 -17.48 2.83 -6.13
N GLU A 30 -18.55 2.05 -6.31
CA GLU A 30 -18.45 0.58 -6.35
C GLU A 30 -17.69 0.07 -7.59
N ASP A 31 -17.71 0.84 -8.69
CA ASP A 31 -16.97 0.58 -9.92
C ASP A 31 -15.49 0.99 -9.85
N ASP A 32 -15.09 1.81 -8.87
CA ASP A 32 -13.68 2.14 -8.62
C ASP A 32 -12.97 1.04 -7.83
N ILE A 33 -12.73 -0.09 -8.48
CA ILE A 33 -12.01 -1.26 -7.92
C ILE A 33 -10.67 -0.85 -7.32
N LYS A 34 -9.99 0.11 -7.96
CA LYS A 34 -8.71 0.66 -7.55
C LYS A 34 -8.84 1.40 -6.21
N GLY A 35 -9.81 2.30 -6.09
CA GLY A 35 -10.13 2.99 -4.84
C GLY A 35 -10.60 2.05 -3.73
N GLN A 36 -11.38 1.01 -4.05
CA GLN A 36 -11.77 -0.02 -3.08
C GLN A 36 -10.55 -0.78 -2.54
N TRP A 37 -9.60 -1.14 -3.41
CA TRP A 37 -8.37 -1.83 -3.02
C TRP A 37 -7.49 -0.99 -2.09
N ASP A 38 -7.38 0.32 -2.35
CA ASP A 38 -6.58 1.24 -1.51
C ASP A 38 -7.12 1.37 -0.08
N ARG A 39 -8.39 1.02 0.18
CA ARG A 39 -8.91 0.97 1.54
C ARG A 39 -8.14 0.00 2.44
N LEU A 40 -7.47 -1.00 1.85
CA LEU A 40 -6.61 -1.93 2.58
C LEU A 40 -5.35 -1.24 3.12
N VAL A 41 -4.83 -0.19 2.46
CA VAL A 41 -3.53 0.43 2.79
C VAL A 41 -3.65 1.59 3.77
N ILE A 42 -4.78 2.32 3.75
CA ILE A 42 -4.92 3.55 4.56
C ILE A 42 -4.85 3.29 6.07
N ASN A 43 -5.26 2.10 6.50
CA ASN A 43 -5.26 1.69 7.91
C ASN A 43 -3.96 1.02 8.35
N THR A 44 -2.98 0.86 7.46
CA THR A 44 -1.78 0.10 7.78
C THR A 44 -0.72 1.02 8.41
N PRO A 45 0.01 0.58 9.44
CA PRO A 45 1.04 1.40 10.08
C PRO A 45 2.16 1.77 9.11
N SER A 46 2.45 0.92 8.12
CA SER A 46 3.50 1.17 7.13
C SER A 46 3.14 2.28 6.13
N PHE A 47 1.87 2.64 5.97
CA PHE A 47 1.49 3.69 5.03
C PHE A 47 1.83 5.09 5.59
N PRO A 48 2.54 5.96 4.84
CA PRO A 48 3.06 5.77 3.48
C PRO A 48 4.57 5.43 3.45
N ASN A 49 4.97 4.22 3.05
CA ASN A 49 6.37 3.76 3.14
C ASN A 49 7.25 4.15 1.92
N ASN A 50 6.71 4.14 0.70
CA ASN A 50 7.47 4.52 -0.50
C ASN A 50 7.33 6.01 -0.84
N TYR A 51 6.23 6.66 -0.48
CA TYR A 51 6.03 8.08 -0.72
C TYR A 51 6.94 8.96 0.16
N TRP A 52 7.31 10.15 -0.32
CA TRP A 52 8.27 11.01 0.37
C TRP A 52 7.68 11.69 1.62
N ASP A 53 6.39 12.04 1.59
CA ASP A 53 5.74 12.68 2.73
C ASP A 53 5.23 11.63 3.72
N LYS A 54 5.90 11.50 4.87
CA LYS A 54 5.54 10.57 5.96
C LYS A 54 4.49 11.13 6.93
N PHE A 55 4.10 12.39 6.77
CA PHE A 55 3.26 13.11 7.73
C PHE A 55 1.80 13.20 7.26
N VAL A 56 1.43 12.51 6.17
CA VAL A 56 0.09 12.54 5.56
C VAL A 56 -1.02 12.24 6.58
N LYS A 57 -0.89 11.18 7.39
CA LYS A 57 -1.92 10.83 8.40
C LYS A 57 -2.14 11.95 9.42
N ARG A 58 -1.08 12.62 9.88
CA ARG A 58 -1.16 13.77 10.79
C ARG A 58 -1.85 14.96 10.13
N LYS A 59 -1.49 15.28 8.88
CA LYS A 59 -2.11 16.37 8.12
C LYS A 59 -3.61 16.15 7.92
N VAL A 60 -3.99 14.91 7.62
CA VAL A 60 -5.39 14.51 7.44
C VAL A 60 -6.19 14.69 8.73
N ILE A 61 -5.66 14.26 9.88
CA ILE A 61 -6.30 14.46 11.18
C ILE A 61 -6.41 15.95 11.50
N ASN A 62 -5.36 16.74 11.28
CA ASN A 62 -5.40 18.18 11.52
C ASN A 62 -6.41 18.92 10.63
N LYS A 63 -6.70 18.40 9.42
CA LYS A 63 -7.63 19.03 8.46
C LYS A 63 -9.09 18.65 8.71
N TYR A 64 -9.37 17.38 9.01
CA TYR A 64 -10.73 16.86 9.09
C TYR A 64 -11.17 16.49 10.52
N GLY A 65 -10.24 16.44 11.47
CA GLY A 65 -10.47 16.00 12.85
C GLY A 65 -11.47 16.87 13.61
N ASP A 66 -11.45 18.18 13.39
CA ASP A 66 -12.38 19.10 14.06
C ASP A 66 -13.84 18.89 13.62
N LEU A 67 -14.06 18.47 12.37
CA LEU A 67 -15.41 18.32 11.79
C LEU A 67 -15.98 16.92 12.00
N TYR A 68 -15.14 15.87 11.89
CA TYR A 68 -15.59 14.48 11.88
C TYR A 68 -15.12 13.66 13.09
N GLY A 69 -14.38 14.29 14.02
CA GLY A 69 -13.83 13.69 15.22
C GLY A 69 -12.43 13.10 14.99
N ALA A 70 -11.42 13.69 15.62
CA ALA A 70 -10.02 13.27 15.49
C ALA A 70 -9.79 11.80 15.86
N GLU A 71 -10.45 11.29 16.91
CA GLU A 71 -10.35 9.88 17.33
C GLU A 71 -10.85 8.91 16.25
N ARG A 72 -12.01 9.22 15.65
CA ARG A 72 -12.59 8.39 14.58
C ARG A 72 -11.67 8.34 13.35
N ILE A 73 -11.07 9.48 12.98
CA ILE A 73 -10.13 9.54 11.85
C ILE A 73 -8.85 8.79 12.19
N ALA A 74 -8.33 8.92 13.41
CA ALA A 74 -7.16 8.16 13.85
C ALA A 74 -7.40 6.65 13.77
N GLU A 75 -8.55 6.18 14.25
CA GLU A 75 -8.95 4.77 14.14
C GLU A 75 -9.06 4.31 12.68
N LEU A 76 -9.69 5.12 11.81
CA LEU A 76 -9.78 4.83 10.37
C LEU A 76 -8.40 4.70 9.71
N LEU A 77 -7.45 5.54 10.11
CA LEU A 77 -6.08 5.55 9.61
C LEU A 77 -5.17 4.55 10.32
N GLY A 78 -5.70 3.74 11.25
CA GLY A 78 -4.95 2.75 12.01
C GLY A 78 -3.87 3.36 12.89
N LEU A 79 -4.08 4.57 13.39
CA LEU A 79 -3.26 5.17 14.44
C LEU A 79 -3.81 4.76 15.81
N ASP A 80 -2.91 4.37 16.71
CA ASP A 80 -3.27 4.09 18.10
C ASP A 80 -3.63 5.40 18.83
N LYS A 81 -4.46 5.31 19.88
CA LYS A 81 -4.90 6.47 20.67
C LYS A 81 -3.71 7.22 21.29
N SER A 82 -2.62 6.50 21.57
CA SER A 82 -1.34 7.07 22.02
C SER A 82 -0.66 7.98 20.98
N ALA A 83 -0.95 7.83 19.69
CA ALA A 83 -0.39 8.67 18.62
C ALA A 83 -1.12 10.02 18.46
N LEU A 84 -2.24 10.22 19.16
CA LEU A 84 -2.94 11.51 19.27
C LEU A 84 -2.26 12.42 20.31
N ASP A 85 -1.59 11.83 21.30
CA ASP A 85 -0.60 12.56 22.09
C ASP A 85 0.64 12.71 21.21
N PHE A 86 0.86 13.89 20.66
CA PHE A 86 1.99 14.23 19.78
C PHE A 86 3.37 14.19 20.48
N SER A 87 3.52 13.35 21.50
CA SER A 87 4.80 13.07 22.16
C SER A 87 5.67 12.19 21.24
N PRO A 88 7.00 12.39 21.24
CA PRO A 88 7.89 11.50 20.52
C PRO A 88 7.72 10.09 21.10
N VAL A 89 7.29 9.13 20.28
CA VAL A 89 7.28 7.72 20.65
C VAL A 89 8.73 7.32 20.88
N GLU A 90 9.10 7.05 22.14
CA GLU A 90 10.38 6.46 22.48
C GLU A 90 10.48 5.10 21.75
N GLU A 91 11.48 4.97 20.88
CA GLU A 91 11.85 3.70 20.27
C GLU A 91 12.23 2.72 21.38
N SER A 92 11.29 1.84 21.77
CA SER A 92 11.60 0.72 22.64
C SER A 92 12.60 -0.19 21.92
N LYS A 93 13.75 -0.39 22.56
CA LYS A 93 14.91 -1.19 22.11
C LYS A 93 14.50 -2.49 21.41
N PRO A 94 15.24 -2.92 20.36
CA PRO A 94 14.96 -4.17 19.68
C PRO A 94 15.23 -5.35 20.63
N GLU A 95 14.17 -6.04 21.05
CA GLU A 95 14.28 -7.39 21.62
C GLU A 95 14.84 -8.34 20.55
N GLU A 96 15.65 -9.31 20.97
CA GLU A 96 16.35 -10.25 20.09
C GLU A 96 15.35 -10.99 19.17
N ALA A 97 15.26 -10.53 17.93
CA ALA A 97 14.25 -10.96 16.98
C ALA A 97 14.56 -12.37 16.45
N SER A 98 13.89 -13.37 17.03
CA SER A 98 13.67 -14.65 16.37
C SER A 98 13.03 -14.41 14.98
N LEU A 99 13.44 -15.16 13.95
CA LEU A 99 12.89 -15.02 12.59
C LEU A 99 11.36 -15.11 12.55
N VAL A 100 10.76 -15.84 13.48
CA VAL A 100 9.30 -15.95 13.64
C VAL A 100 8.69 -14.65 14.18
N SER A 101 9.36 -14.02 15.16
CA SER A 101 8.97 -12.70 15.70
C SER A 101 9.09 -11.60 14.63
N TRP A 102 10.18 -11.65 13.85
CA TRP A 102 10.38 -10.76 12.70
C TRP A 102 9.30 -10.94 11.63
N LEU A 103 8.99 -12.19 11.22
CA LEU A 103 7.92 -12.47 10.27
C LEU A 103 6.54 -12.05 10.79
N SER A 104 6.26 -12.19 12.10
CA SER A 104 5.01 -11.71 12.68
C SER A 104 4.91 -10.18 12.78
N SER A 105 6.05 -9.47 12.77
CA SER A 105 6.08 -7.99 12.74
C SER A 105 5.82 -7.38 11.36
N ILE A 106 5.72 -8.21 10.32
CA ILE A 106 5.50 -7.74 8.95
C ILE A 106 4.04 -7.29 8.79
N ASP A 107 3.87 -6.10 8.22
CA ASP A 107 2.56 -5.53 7.86
C ASP A 107 1.97 -6.27 6.64
N THR A 108 1.38 -7.43 6.90
CA THR A 108 0.82 -8.31 5.86
C THR A 108 -0.21 -7.62 4.98
N LYS A 109 -1.07 -6.76 5.56
CA LYS A 109 -2.05 -5.96 4.80
C LYS A 109 -1.38 -5.05 3.78
N TYR A 110 -0.34 -4.34 4.21
CA TYR A 110 0.45 -3.48 3.32
C TYR A 110 1.13 -4.27 2.20
N HIS A 111 1.70 -5.45 2.51
CA HIS A 111 2.31 -6.30 1.50
C HIS A 111 1.30 -6.89 0.51
N ILE A 112 0.13 -7.33 0.98
CA ILE A 112 -0.98 -7.78 0.12
C ILE A 112 -1.40 -6.65 -0.82
N TRP A 113 -1.62 -5.45 -0.28
CA TRP A 113 -1.97 -4.28 -1.09
C TRP A 113 -0.91 -4.01 -2.17
N LYS A 114 0.37 -3.98 -1.77
CA LYS A 114 1.51 -3.74 -2.66
C LYS A 114 1.56 -4.79 -3.77
N LEU A 115 1.37 -6.07 -3.46
CA LEU A 115 1.31 -7.13 -4.47
C LEU A 115 0.18 -6.87 -5.47
N GLY A 116 -1.03 -6.52 -5.01
CA GLY A 116 -2.14 -6.17 -5.91
C GLY A 116 -1.81 -5.01 -6.86
N VAL A 117 -1.12 -3.98 -6.36
CA VAL A 117 -0.64 -2.86 -7.20
C VAL A 117 0.35 -3.32 -8.26
N VAL A 118 1.26 -4.24 -7.92
CA VAL A 118 2.25 -4.78 -8.87
C VAL A 118 1.61 -5.71 -9.90
N PHE A 119 0.68 -6.57 -9.48
CA PHE A 119 -0.02 -7.50 -10.38
C PHE A 119 -1.02 -6.81 -11.32
N THR A 120 -1.32 -5.53 -11.11
CA THR A 120 -2.15 -4.73 -12.03
C THR A 120 -1.31 -3.85 -12.97
N ASP A 121 0.02 -3.90 -12.87
CA ASP A 121 0.92 -3.20 -13.78
C ASP A 121 1.14 -4.01 -15.07
N ASN A 122 0.82 -3.40 -16.21
CA ASN A 122 0.91 -4.07 -17.52
C ASN A 122 2.34 -4.52 -17.84
N SER A 123 3.35 -3.72 -17.49
CA SER A 123 4.75 -4.07 -17.76
C SER A 123 5.20 -5.26 -16.91
N PHE A 124 4.77 -5.31 -15.64
CA PHE A 124 5.01 -6.48 -14.79
C PHE A 124 4.31 -7.74 -15.32
N LEU A 125 3.03 -7.65 -15.68
CA LEU A 125 2.27 -8.78 -16.23
C LEU A 125 2.87 -9.33 -17.51
N TYR A 126 3.34 -8.43 -18.39
CA TYR A 126 4.07 -8.77 -19.60
C TYR A 126 5.35 -9.55 -19.29
N LEU A 127 6.21 -9.05 -18.41
CA LEU A 127 7.43 -9.74 -18.00
C LEU A 127 7.14 -11.09 -17.32
N ALA A 128 6.08 -11.15 -16.50
CA ALA A 128 5.65 -12.38 -15.84
C ALA A 128 5.22 -13.43 -16.87
N TRP A 129 4.40 -13.03 -17.85
CA TRP A 129 3.98 -13.90 -18.95
C TRP A 129 5.18 -14.40 -19.77
N TYR A 130 6.08 -13.51 -20.15
CA TYR A 130 7.32 -13.85 -20.86
C TYR A 130 8.15 -14.89 -20.09
N THR A 131 8.25 -14.71 -18.77
CA THR A 131 8.96 -15.65 -17.88
C THR A 131 8.24 -17.00 -17.80
N THR A 132 6.91 -17.01 -17.67
CA THR A 132 6.12 -18.24 -17.67
C THR A 132 6.29 -19.03 -18.97
N MET A 133 6.23 -18.35 -20.12
CA MET A 133 6.46 -18.97 -21.43
C MET A 133 7.88 -19.55 -21.54
N SER A 134 8.88 -18.88 -20.96
CA SER A 134 10.26 -19.39 -20.90
C SER A 134 10.40 -20.68 -20.10
N ILE A 135 9.76 -20.74 -18.92
CA ILE A 135 9.76 -21.93 -18.09
C ILE A 135 9.02 -23.08 -18.79
N LEU A 136 7.88 -22.80 -19.43
CA LEU A 136 7.13 -23.79 -20.21
C LEU A 136 7.89 -24.26 -21.45
N GLY A 137 8.70 -23.39 -22.06
CA GLY A 137 9.58 -23.71 -23.18
C GLY A 137 10.53 -24.87 -22.89
N HIS A 138 11.02 -24.98 -21.64
CA HIS A 138 11.85 -26.11 -21.23
C HIS A 138 11.13 -27.46 -21.26
N TYR A 139 9.80 -27.47 -21.18
CA TYR A 139 8.99 -28.70 -21.30
C TYR A 139 8.55 -28.95 -22.75
N ASN A 140 8.27 -27.91 -23.52
CA ASN A 140 7.90 -28.01 -24.93
C ASN A 140 8.36 -26.78 -25.72
N ASN A 141 9.18 -27.02 -26.76
CA ASN A 141 9.74 -25.98 -27.61
C ASN A 141 8.70 -25.07 -28.29
N PHE A 142 7.45 -25.51 -28.42
CA PHE A 142 6.34 -24.66 -28.89
C PHE A 142 6.23 -23.34 -28.12
N PHE A 143 6.46 -23.35 -26.80
CA PHE A 143 6.33 -22.15 -25.97
C PHE A 143 7.46 -21.12 -26.19
N PHE A 144 8.61 -21.53 -26.74
CA PHE A 144 9.62 -20.57 -27.20
C PHE A 144 9.19 -19.83 -28.47
N ALA A 145 8.35 -20.44 -29.31
CA ALA A 145 7.79 -19.74 -30.47
C ALA A 145 6.79 -18.64 -30.06
N ALA A 146 6.17 -18.75 -28.88
CA ALA A 146 5.30 -17.71 -28.34
C ALA A 146 6.05 -16.40 -28.03
N HIS A 147 7.36 -16.46 -27.77
CA HIS A 147 8.20 -15.26 -27.61
C HIS A 147 8.44 -14.49 -28.91
N LEU A 148 8.16 -15.08 -30.08
CA LEU A 148 8.33 -14.41 -31.39
C LEU A 148 7.09 -13.60 -31.81
N LEU A 149 5.96 -13.81 -31.13
CA LEU A 149 4.73 -13.03 -31.33
C LEU A 149 4.71 -11.73 -30.53
N ASP A 150 5.73 -11.54 -29.71
CA ASP A 150 5.87 -10.51 -28.68
C ASP A 150 6.87 -9.43 -29.12
#